data_AF-A0A1Z1MWD1-F1
#
_entry.id   AF-A0A1Z1MWD1-F1
#
_cell.length_a   1.000
_cell.length_b   1.000
_cell.length_c   1.000
_cell.angle_alpha   90.00
_cell.angle_beta   90.00
_cell.angle_gamma   90.00
#
_symmetry.space_group_name_H-M   'P 1'
#
loop_
_entity.id
_entity.type
_entity.pdbx_description
1 polymer ?
#
loop_
_entity_poly.entity_id
_entity_poly.type
_entity_poly.pdbx_seq_one_letter_code
_entity_poly.pdbx_strand_id
1 'polypeptide(L)'
;MLIKIILMMNFILSIILTTLKSPLKSNLTILFQSITLTMMINLINKTSWISFLIFILYIGGLMIIFLYISSIAFNEININKNYMNKIIKLILMLMMFYWFKLFMLMENFKFNNNYLFEDNFFMMNMFNMPNNLMMYFIMMILFVMLILIIWMLKLNKGPIRQKF
;
A
#
# COMPACT_ATOMS: atom_id res chain seq x y z
N MET A 1 -0.07 -19.16 11.79
CA MET A 1 -0.09 -19.76 10.43
C MET A 1 -0.67 -18.80 9.40
N LEU A 2 -1.87 -18.26 9.63
CA LEU A 2 -2.53 -17.34 8.69
C LEU A 2 -1.72 -16.06 8.42
N ILE A 3 -1.14 -15.43 9.46
CA ILE A 3 -0.21 -14.29 9.32
C ILE A 3 0.98 -14.62 8.40
N LYS A 4 1.55 -15.82 8.55
CA LYS A 4 2.68 -16.27 7.72
C LYS A 4 2.29 -16.43 6.25
N ILE A 5 1.08 -16.94 5.98
CA ILE A 5 0.56 -17.08 4.61
C ILE A 5 0.36 -15.71 3.97
N ILE A 6 -0.23 -14.76 4.70
CA ILE A 6 -0.45 -13.42 4.13
C ILE A 6 0.88 -12.66 3.97
N LEU A 7 1.88 -12.85 4.86
CA LEU A 7 3.24 -12.32 4.63
C LEU A 7 3.77 -12.80 3.28
N MET A 8 3.66 -14.10 3.00
CA MET A 8 4.11 -14.68 1.74
C MET A 8 3.36 -14.09 0.55
N MET A 9 2.03 -13.95 0.66
CA MET A 9 1.24 -13.32 -0.40
C MET A 9 1.69 -11.88 -0.65
N ASN A 10 1.98 -11.09 0.39
CA ASN A 10 2.48 -9.73 0.26
C ASN A 10 3.85 -9.67 -0.42
N PHE A 11 4.77 -10.60 -0.11
CA PHE A 11 6.07 -10.69 -0.79
C PHE A 11 5.92 -11.05 -2.27
N ILE A 12 5.01 -11.98 -2.60
CA ILE A 12 4.74 -12.33 -4.00
C ILE A 12 4.18 -11.11 -4.75
N LEU A 13 3.22 -10.39 -4.15
CA LEU A 13 2.62 -9.20 -4.75
C LEU A 13 3.64 -8.08 -4.98
N SER A 14 4.57 -7.86 -4.04
CA SER A 14 5.62 -6.84 -4.20
C SER A 14 6.59 -7.17 -5.33
N ILE A 15 6.95 -8.45 -5.50
CA ILE A 15 7.75 -8.88 -6.65
C ILE A 15 6.98 -8.69 -7.95
N ILE A 16 5.69 -9.04 -8.00
CA ILE A 16 4.84 -8.81 -9.19
C ILE A 16 4.83 -7.33 -9.55
N LEU A 17 4.67 -6.43 -8.57
CA LEU A 17 4.63 -4.98 -8.78
C LEU A 17 5.85 -4.46 -9.53
N THR A 18 7.06 -4.87 -9.14
CA THR A 18 8.29 -4.43 -9.82
C THR A 18 8.37 -4.85 -11.29
N THR A 19 7.60 -5.86 -11.71
CA THR A 19 7.61 -6.37 -13.09
C THR A 19 6.52 -5.81 -13.99
N LEU A 20 5.55 -5.08 -13.45
CA LEU A 20 4.42 -4.56 -14.20
C LEU A 20 4.79 -3.23 -14.87
N LYS A 21 4.62 -3.19 -16.20
CA LYS A 21 4.89 -1.99 -17.01
C LYS A 21 3.67 -1.09 -17.19
N SER A 22 2.48 -1.68 -17.26
CA SER A 22 1.26 -0.92 -17.51
C SER A 22 0.74 -0.30 -16.21
N PRO A 23 0.51 1.02 -16.18
CA PRO A 23 0.16 1.75 -14.95
C PRO A 23 -1.19 1.30 -14.36
N LEU A 24 -2.13 0.85 -15.19
CA LEU A 24 -3.41 0.32 -14.73
C LEU A 24 -3.25 -1.01 -13.97
N LYS A 25 -2.41 -1.93 -14.49
CA LYS A 25 -2.15 -3.20 -13.80
C LYS A 25 -1.39 -3.00 -12.50
N SER A 26 -0.44 -2.05 -12.46
CA SER A 26 0.27 -1.75 -11.21
C SER A 26 -0.71 -1.23 -10.14
N ASN A 27 -1.63 -0.33 -10.49
CA ASN A 27 -2.61 0.17 -9.51
C ASN A 27 -3.52 -0.93 -8.96
N LEU A 28 -3.99 -1.85 -9.82
CA LEU A 28 -4.79 -2.99 -9.37
C LEU A 28 -4.01 -3.92 -8.44
N THR A 29 -2.72 -4.16 -8.71
CA THR A 29 -1.89 -4.96 -7.81
C THR A 29 -1.60 -4.25 -6.49
N ILE A 30 -1.45 -2.91 -6.47
CA ILE A 30 -1.30 -2.15 -5.21
C ILE A 30 -2.58 -2.24 -4.39
N LEU A 31 -3.77 -2.14 -5.01
CA LEU A 31 -5.05 -2.32 -4.31
C LEU A 31 -5.12 -3.69 -3.63
N PHE A 32 -4.79 -4.76 -4.33
CA PHE A 32 -4.79 -6.11 -3.74
C PHE A 32 -3.75 -6.28 -2.63
N GLN A 33 -2.56 -5.69 -2.78
CA GLN A 33 -1.55 -5.67 -1.71
C GLN A 33 -2.02 -4.88 -0.48
N SER A 34 -2.70 -3.75 -0.66
CA SER A 34 -3.21 -2.94 0.46
C SER A 34 -4.28 -3.70 1.27
N ILE A 35 -5.18 -4.44 0.61
CA ILE A 35 -6.19 -5.28 1.29
C ILE A 35 -5.52 -6.38 2.13
N THR A 36 -4.51 -7.05 1.57
CA THR A 36 -3.80 -8.13 2.27
C THR A 36 -2.92 -7.59 3.41
N LEU A 37 -2.36 -6.39 3.28
CA LEU A 37 -1.65 -5.70 4.35
C LEU A 37 -2.58 -5.25 5.50
N THR A 38 -3.76 -4.71 5.22
CA THR A 38 -4.67 -4.27 6.30
C THR A 38 -5.25 -5.46 7.06
N MET A 39 -5.52 -6.57 6.38
CA MET A 39 -5.87 -7.83 7.04
C MET A 39 -4.76 -8.30 7.99
N MET A 40 -3.49 -8.12 7.61
CA MET A 40 -2.35 -8.49 8.46
C MET A 40 -2.24 -7.64 9.71
N ILE A 41 -2.37 -6.33 9.56
CA ILE A 41 -2.30 -5.39 10.68
C ILE A 41 -3.43 -5.68 11.67
N ASN A 42 -4.64 -6.01 11.17
CA ASN A 42 -5.77 -6.39 12.02
C ASN A 42 -5.54 -7.70 12.78
N LEU A 43 -4.72 -8.62 12.26
CA LEU A 43 -4.39 -9.88 12.95
C LEU A 43 -3.29 -9.70 14.01
N ILE A 44 -2.45 -8.68 13.86
CA ILE A 44 -1.35 -8.37 14.79
C ILE A 44 -1.86 -7.49 15.94
N ASN A 45 -2.69 -6.51 15.62
CA ASN A 45 -3.19 -5.54 16.60
C ASN A 45 -4.46 -6.05 17.28
N LYS A 46 -4.68 -5.65 18.53
CA LYS A 46 -5.90 -5.97 19.27
C LYS A 46 -7.10 -5.15 18.76
N THR A 47 -6.85 -3.92 18.35
CA THR A 47 -7.87 -3.02 17.81
C THR A 47 -7.76 -2.85 16.30
N SER A 48 -8.91 -2.86 15.63
CA SER A 48 -9.03 -2.74 14.18
C SER A 48 -8.92 -1.29 13.66
N TRP A 49 -8.87 -0.30 14.56
CA TRP A 49 -8.86 1.13 14.21
C TRP A 49 -7.68 1.52 13.32
N ILE A 50 -6.47 1.07 13.66
CA ILE A 50 -5.26 1.36 12.88
C ILE A 50 -5.35 0.71 11.49
N SER A 51 -5.77 -0.55 11.41
CA SER A 51 -5.94 -1.24 10.11
C SER A 51 -7.00 -0.57 9.23
N PHE A 52 -8.06 -0.02 9.83
CA PHE A 52 -9.13 0.65 9.11
C PHE A 52 -8.69 2.03 8.56
N LEU A 53 -7.98 2.83 9.36
CA LEU A 53 -7.43 4.11 8.90
C LEU A 53 -6.47 3.93 7.73
N ILE A 54 -5.58 2.94 7.81
CA ILE A 54 -4.64 2.59 6.73
C ILE A 54 -5.41 2.20 5.47
N PHE A 55 -6.46 1.38 5.60
CA PHE A 55 -7.28 0.95 4.47
C PHE A 55 -7.92 2.11 3.70
N ILE A 56 -8.54 3.05 4.42
CA ILE A 56 -9.18 4.22 3.80
C ILE A 56 -8.15 5.10 3.08
N LEU A 57 -7.02 5.40 3.74
CA LEU A 57 -5.98 6.26 3.17
C LEU A 57 -5.44 5.70 1.85
N TYR A 58 -5.15 4.39 1.80
CA TYR A 58 -4.65 3.76 0.59
C TYR A 58 -5.69 3.71 -0.53
N ILE A 59 -6.94 3.34 -0.23
CA ILE A 59 -8.00 3.28 -1.26
C ILE A 59 -8.30 4.68 -1.80
N GLY A 60 -8.45 5.68 -0.93
CA GLY A 60 -8.71 7.06 -1.35
C GLY A 60 -7.63 7.60 -2.28
N GLY A 61 -6.36 7.42 -1.93
CA GLY A 61 -5.23 7.83 -2.77
C GLY A 61 -5.17 7.08 -4.11
N LEU A 62 -5.39 5.76 -4.09
CA LEU A 62 -5.34 4.92 -5.30
C LEU A 62 -6.48 5.23 -6.28
N MET A 63 -7.66 5.58 -5.79
CA MET A 63 -8.79 5.98 -6.65
C MET A 63 -8.50 7.27 -7.42
N ILE A 64 -7.86 8.27 -6.78
CA ILE A 64 -7.48 9.52 -7.45
C ILE A 64 -6.44 9.26 -8.54
N ILE A 65 -5.43 8.42 -8.25
CA ILE A 65 -4.40 8.04 -9.23
C ILE A 65 -5.02 7.24 -10.39
N PHE A 66 -5.98 6.36 -10.10
CA PHE A 66 -6.71 5.62 -11.13
C PHE A 66 -7.49 6.53 -12.08
N LEU A 67 -8.23 7.52 -11.54
CA LEU A 67 -8.93 8.52 -12.36
C LEU A 67 -7.96 9.28 -13.26
N TYR A 68 -6.84 9.77 -12.71
CA TYR A 68 -5.84 10.51 -13.47
C TYR A 68 -5.28 9.69 -14.65
N ILE A 69 -4.86 8.45 -14.40
CA ILE A 69 -4.24 7.60 -15.43
C ILE A 69 -5.27 7.19 -16.50
N SER A 70 -6.50 6.85 -16.08
CA SER A 70 -7.58 6.52 -17.03
C SER A 70 -7.93 7.68 -17.97
N SER A 71 -7.71 8.93 -17.53
CA SER A 71 -7.97 10.13 -18.34
C SER A 71 -6.87 10.44 -19.36
N ILE A 72 -5.65 9.94 -19.17
CA ILE A 72 -4.46 10.31 -19.97
C ILE A 72 -4.15 9.29 -21.07
N ALA A 73 -4.39 8.00 -20.83
CA ALA A 73 -4.08 6.97 -21.82
C ALA A 73 -5.21 5.95 -21.91
N PHE A 74 -5.83 5.86 -23.09
CA PHE A 74 -6.68 4.74 -23.43
C PHE A 74 -5.85 3.46 -23.46
N ASN A 75 -6.45 2.41 -22.94
CA ASN A 75 -5.88 1.13 -22.56
C ASN A 75 -5.18 0.38 -23.72
N GLU A 76 -3.91 0.70 -24.02
CA GLU A 76 -3.06 -0.21 -24.77
C GLU A 76 -2.69 -1.38 -23.86
N ILE A 77 -3.57 -2.39 -23.82
CA ILE A 77 -3.25 -3.69 -23.25
C ILE A 77 -2.18 -4.29 -24.16
N ASN A 78 -0.93 -3.93 -23.90
CA ASN A 78 0.19 -4.44 -24.65
C ASN A 78 0.41 -5.90 -24.21
N ILE A 79 -0.29 -6.82 -24.88
CA ILE A 79 -0.19 -8.27 -24.66
C ILE A 79 1.16 -8.70 -25.21
N ASN A 80 2.21 -8.48 -24.42
CA ASN A 80 3.53 -8.94 -24.79
C ASN A 80 3.49 -10.48 -24.80
N LYS A 81 3.68 -11.08 -25.99
CA LYS A 81 3.56 -12.52 -26.30
C LYS A 81 4.79 -13.34 -25.85
N ASN A 82 5.65 -12.81 -24.99
CA ASN A 82 6.75 -13.60 -24.39
C ASN A 82 6.23 -14.45 -23.22
N TYR A 83 5.60 -15.58 -23.55
CA TYR A 83 5.14 -16.56 -22.56
C TYR A 83 6.31 -17.24 -21.83
N MET A 84 7.43 -17.49 -22.49
CA MET A 84 8.62 -18.10 -21.87
C MET A 84 9.17 -17.29 -20.68
N ASN A 85 9.29 -15.96 -20.83
CA ASN A 85 9.73 -15.10 -19.72
C ASN A 85 8.73 -15.07 -18.56
N LYS A 86 7.43 -15.27 -18.82
CA LYS A 86 6.41 -15.37 -17.76
C LYS A 86 6.52 -16.70 -17.02
N ILE A 87 6.77 -17.80 -17.74
CA ILE A 87 6.93 -19.14 -17.17
C ILE A 87 8.19 -19.22 -16.29
N ILE A 88 9.33 -18.70 -16.75
CA ILE A 88 10.58 -18.67 -15.95
C ILE A 88 10.37 -17.87 -14.65
N LYS A 89 9.67 -16.73 -14.71
CA LYS A 89 9.33 -15.94 -13.53
C LYS A 89 8.43 -16.68 -12.55
N LEU A 90 7.43 -17.42 -13.05
CA LEU A 90 6.55 -18.25 -12.22
C LEU A 90 7.33 -19.38 -11.52
N ILE A 91 8.25 -20.03 -12.23
CA ILE A 91 9.10 -21.09 -11.65
C ILE A 91 9.99 -20.51 -10.55
N LEU A 92 10.61 -19.35 -10.77
CA LEU A 92 11.41 -18.68 -9.74
C LEU A 92 10.57 -18.32 -8.50
N MET A 93 9.34 -17.84 -8.69
CA MET A 93 8.44 -17.58 -7.56
C MET A 93 8.09 -18.85 -6.78
N LEU A 94 7.82 -19.96 -7.47
CA LEU A 94 7.50 -21.23 -6.83
C LEU A 94 8.68 -21.79 -6.04
N MET A 95 9.91 -21.64 -6.56
CA MET A 95 11.13 -22.05 -5.85
C MET A 95 11.35 -21.24 -4.58
N MET A 96 11.16 -19.91 -4.64
CA MET A 96 11.22 -19.06 -3.47
C MET A 96 10.16 -19.47 -2.43
N PHE A 97 8.93 -19.77 -2.88
CA PHE A 97 7.87 -20.21 -1.98
C PHE A 97 8.21 -21.52 -1.26
N TYR A 98 8.84 -22.47 -1.95
CA TYR A 98 9.26 -23.74 -1.35
C TYR A 98 10.35 -23.53 -0.29
N TRP A 99 11.35 -22.70 -0.58
CA TRP A 99 12.41 -22.34 0.38
C TRP A 99 11.86 -21.64 1.61
N PHE A 100 10.92 -20.72 1.42
CA PHE A 100 10.29 -20.01 2.53
C PHE A 100 9.42 -20.90 3.42
N LYS A 101 8.74 -21.92 2.84
CA LYS A 101 7.97 -22.90 3.63
C LYS A 101 8.86 -23.64 4.63
N LEU A 102 10.08 -24.01 4.20
CA LEU A 102 11.09 -24.67 5.05
C LEU A 102 11.52 -23.77 6.22
N PHE A 103 11.82 -22.49 5.95
CA PHE A 103 12.18 -21.52 7.01
C PHE A 103 11.03 -21.22 7.97
N MET A 104 9.80 -21.14 7.47
CA MET A 104 8.62 -20.78 8.26
C MET A 104 8.18 -21.84 9.27
N LEU A 105 8.64 -23.08 9.15
CA LEU A 105 8.37 -24.13 10.13
C LEU A 105 9.06 -23.88 11.48
N MET A 106 10.09 -23.01 11.53
CA MET A 106 11.00 -22.97 12.67
C MET A 106 10.62 -22.04 13.82
N GLU A 107 9.66 -21.12 13.64
CA GLU A 107 9.29 -20.19 14.72
C GLU A 107 7.78 -20.14 14.95
N ASN A 108 7.31 -20.82 16.00
CA ASN A 108 6.02 -20.55 16.60
C ASN A 108 6.11 -19.22 17.37
N PHE A 109 6.02 -18.10 16.66
CA PHE A 109 5.79 -16.80 17.29
C PHE A 109 4.42 -16.81 17.97
N LYS A 110 4.38 -17.23 19.23
CA LYS A 110 3.29 -16.90 20.14
C LYS A 110 3.48 -15.43 20.51
N PHE A 111 2.90 -14.54 19.71
CA PHE A 111 2.67 -13.17 20.13
C PHE A 111 1.61 -13.19 21.24
N ASN A 112 2.04 -13.50 22.46
CA ASN A 112 1.21 -13.37 23.64
C ASN A 112 1.21 -11.88 24.01
N ASN A 113 0.29 -11.15 23.41
CA ASN A 113 0.14 -9.72 23.67
C ASN A 113 -0.63 -9.57 25.00
N ASN A 114 0.05 -9.83 26.12
CA ASN A 114 -0.53 -9.78 27.47
C ASN A 114 -0.81 -8.35 27.97
N TYR A 115 -0.45 -7.33 27.19
CA TYR A 115 -0.77 -5.95 27.50
C TYR A 115 -2.25 -5.68 27.21
N LEU A 116 -3.08 -5.84 28.23
CA LEU A 116 -4.48 -5.37 28.34
C LEU A 116 -4.54 -3.84 28.44
N PHE A 117 -3.62 -3.12 27.81
CA PHE A 117 -3.75 -1.67 27.72
C PHE A 117 -4.83 -1.35 26.69
N GLU A 118 -5.82 -0.58 27.11
CA GLU A 118 -6.88 -0.04 26.27
C GLU A 118 -6.24 0.85 25.20
N ASP A 119 -6.16 0.34 23.97
CA ASP A 119 -5.50 1.02 22.85
C ASP A 119 -6.03 2.45 22.58
N ASN A 120 -7.24 2.78 23.03
CA ASN A 120 -7.80 4.14 22.94
C ASN A 120 -6.95 5.19 23.69
N PHE A 121 -6.21 4.78 24.73
CA PHE A 121 -5.32 5.69 25.46
C PHE A 121 -4.12 6.13 24.62
N PHE A 122 -3.65 5.31 23.67
CA PHE A 122 -2.55 5.69 22.77
C PHE A 122 -2.93 6.86 21.86
N MET A 123 -4.15 6.86 21.33
CA MET A 123 -4.63 7.96 20.48
C MET A 123 -4.83 9.24 21.28
N MET A 124 -5.36 9.13 22.51
CA MET A 124 -5.51 10.30 23.39
C MET A 124 -4.16 10.88 23.81
N ASN A 125 -3.16 10.02 24.03
CA ASN A 125 -1.79 10.43 24.36
C ASN A 125 -1.10 11.23 23.25
N MET A 126 -1.57 11.18 21.99
CA MET A 126 -1.02 12.01 20.92
C MET A 126 -1.38 13.50 21.08
N PHE A 127 -2.53 13.79 21.69
CA PHE A 127 -2.97 15.17 21.95
C PHE A 127 -2.45 15.72 23.29
N ASN A 128 -1.96 14.85 24.17
CA ASN A 128 -1.38 15.25 25.44
C ASN A 128 0.07 15.72 25.28
N MET A 129 0.51 16.64 26.16
CA MET A 129 1.92 17.00 26.23
C MET A 129 2.76 15.80 26.69
N PRO A 130 3.97 15.57 26.13
CA PRO A 130 4.71 16.41 25.17
C PRO A 130 4.44 16.12 23.68
N ASN A 131 3.67 15.07 23.35
CA ASN A 131 3.48 14.61 21.97
C ASN A 131 2.70 15.58 21.08
N ASN A 132 1.92 16.50 21.66
CA ASN A 132 1.17 17.50 20.90
C ASN A 132 2.06 18.37 19.98
N LEU A 133 3.34 18.57 20.31
CA LEU A 133 4.30 19.26 19.43
C LEU A 133 4.44 18.57 18.07
N MET A 134 4.43 17.24 18.03
CA MET A 134 4.47 16.48 16.78
C MET A 134 3.20 16.68 15.97
N MET A 135 2.03 16.78 16.62
CA MET A 135 0.76 17.04 15.95
C MET A 135 0.75 18.42 15.29
N TYR A 136 1.22 19.46 15.98
CA TYR A 136 1.36 20.79 15.38
C TYR A 136 2.31 20.80 14.19
N PHE A 137 3.42 20.05 14.26
CA PHE A 137 4.36 19.94 13.15
C PHE A 137 3.72 19.28 11.92
N ILE A 138 2.97 18.18 12.10
CA ILE A 138 2.25 17.51 11.01
C ILE A 138 1.19 18.44 10.38
N MET A 139 0.45 19.19 11.20
CA MET A 139 -0.54 20.16 10.70
C MET A 139 0.11 21.24 9.84
N MET A 140 1.25 21.79 10.27
CA MET A 140 2.00 22.79 9.51
C MET A 140 2.53 22.22 8.18
N ILE A 141 3.01 20.97 8.17
CA ILE A 141 3.44 20.32 6.92
C ILE A 141 2.27 20.23 5.94
N LEU A 142 1.11 19.73 6.38
CA LEU A 142 -0.07 19.62 5.51
C LEU A 142 -0.53 20.98 4.98
N PHE A 143 -0.46 22.02 5.81
CA PHE A 143 -0.80 23.39 5.39
C PHE A 143 0.15 23.94 4.33
N VAL A 144 1.47 23.80 4.53
CA VAL A 144 2.47 24.21 3.54
C VAL A 144 2.31 23.43 2.23
N MET A 145 2.03 22.12 2.29
CA MET A 145 1.77 21.30 1.11
C MET A 145 0.57 21.81 0.30
N LEU A 146 -0.52 22.24 0.96
CA LEU A 146 -1.67 22.82 0.27
C LEU A 146 -1.32 24.12 -0.47
N ILE A 147 -0.56 25.02 0.17
CA ILE A 147 -0.09 26.26 -0.47
C ILE A 147 0.78 25.96 -1.69
N LEU A 148 1.71 25.00 -1.57
CA LEU A 148 2.56 24.56 -2.67
C LEU A 148 1.75 23.98 -3.82
N ILE A 149 0.73 23.16 -3.55
CA ILE A 149 -0.15 22.60 -4.59
C ILE A 149 -0.89 23.73 -5.33
N ILE A 150 -1.44 24.71 -4.62
CA ILE A 150 -2.11 25.88 -5.25
C ILE A 150 -1.13 26.66 -6.13
N TRP A 151 0.12 26.82 -5.68
CA TRP A 151 1.15 27.50 -6.45
C TRP A 151 1.55 26.71 -7.71
N MET A 152 1.67 25.39 -7.61
CA MET A 152 1.92 24.51 -8.75
C MET A 152 0.78 24.54 -9.78
N LEU A 153 -0.47 24.65 -9.32
CA LEU A 153 -1.64 24.76 -10.21
C LEU A 153 -1.72 26.11 -10.95
N LYS A 154 -1.11 27.19 -10.43
CA LYS A 154 -1.06 28.49 -11.12
C LYS A 154 -0.16 28.50 -12.36
N LEU A 155 0.69 27.47 -12.54
CA LEU A 155 1.50 27.31 -13.75
C LEU A 155 0.61 26.88 -14.92
N ASN A 156 -0.06 27.86 -15.54
CA ASN A 156 -0.86 27.70 -16.75
C ASN A 156 0.06 27.37 -17.95
N LYS A 157 0.44 26.11 -18.13
CA LYS A 157 0.72 25.57 -19.46
C LYS A 157 -0.56 24.87 -19.90
N GLY A 158 -1.08 25.30 -21.05
CA GLY A 158 -2.45 25.05 -21.51
C GLY A 158 -2.95 23.60 -21.45
N PRO A 159 -4.25 23.37 -21.72
CA PRO A 159 -4.88 22.07 -21.50
C PRO A 159 -4.10 20.93 -22.18
N ILE A 160 -3.86 19.86 -21.44
CA ILE A 160 -3.22 18.60 -21.90
C ILE A 160 -4.01 17.93 -23.06
N ARG A 161 -5.21 18.43 -23.40
CA ARG A 161 -5.86 18.17 -24.70
C ARG A 161 -5.68 19.38 -25.61
N GLN A 162 -4.95 19.17 -26.71
CA GLN A 162 -5.27 19.87 -27.95
C GLN A 162 -6.74 19.61 -28.24
N LYS A 163 -7.53 20.69 -28.24
CA LYS A 163 -8.82 20.70 -28.90
C LYS A 163 -8.53 20.44 -30.38
N PHE A 164 -9.12 19.38 -30.92
CA PHE A 164 -9.45 19.41 -32.35
C PHE A 164 -10.39 20.60 -32.58
#